data_AF-A0A961MAI2-F1
#
_entry.id   AF-A0A961MAI2-F1
#
_cell.length_a   1.000
_cell.length_b   1.000
_cell.length_c   1.000
_cell.angle_alpha   90.00
_cell.angle_beta   90.00
_cell.angle_gamma   90.00
#
_symmetry.space_group_name_H-M   'P 1'
#
loop_
_entity.id
_entity.type
_entity.pdbx_description
1 polymer ?
#
loop_
_entity_poly.entity_id
_entity_poly.type
_entity_poly.pdbx_seq_one_letter_code
_entity_poly.pdbx_strand_id
1 'polypeptide(L)'
;MPLTPSPLERLNRARADLRMGLPVVLHDGAQAACVAAAETLAPDRLEALRSLGAPVLAVTERRAQTLKARAYDGDVARVLIPPDAGIAWIEALADPADDLTHPMKGPLLTERQGSAVLHRAAIRLVKSAQLLPAAVVVTAPGLLDLAAAQALTVLSDTETETPETRLDPVIAARLPMQLAGAGRLHVFRPQDGGVEHYAVEVGRPDRDAPVLARFHSACFTGDVLGSFK
;
A
#
# COMPACT_ATOMS: atom_id res chain seq x y z
N MET A 1 -8.30 21.29 20.33
CA MET A 1 -7.77 20.69 19.09
C MET A 1 -8.42 21.39 17.91
N PRO A 2 -7.68 21.75 16.85
CA PRO A 2 -8.30 22.28 15.63
C PRO A 2 -9.18 21.20 14.98
N LEU A 3 -10.19 21.62 14.20
CA LEU A 3 -11.03 20.71 13.41
C LEU A 3 -10.33 20.24 12.12
N THR A 4 -9.21 20.85 11.77
CA THR A 4 -8.38 20.46 10.62
C THR A 4 -7.71 19.11 10.92
N PRO A 5 -7.83 18.11 10.03
CA PRO A 5 -7.20 16.82 10.23
C PRO A 5 -5.67 16.96 10.27
N SER A 6 -5.04 16.26 11.20
CA SER A 6 -3.60 16.06 11.28
C SER A 6 -3.07 15.31 10.05
N PRO A 7 -1.75 15.36 9.77
CA PRO A 7 -1.15 14.59 8.68
C PRO A 7 -1.48 13.09 8.76
N LEU A 8 -1.47 12.51 9.97
CA LEU A 8 -1.80 11.10 10.17
C LEU A 8 -3.28 10.80 9.84
N GLU A 9 -4.21 11.66 10.25
CA GLU A 9 -5.63 11.50 9.92
C GLU A 9 -5.88 11.63 8.41
N ARG A 10 -5.18 12.53 7.72
CA ARG A 10 -5.26 12.64 6.24
C ARG A 10 -4.68 11.41 5.56
N LEU A 11 -3.52 10.93 6.01
CA LEU A 11 -2.91 9.70 5.50
C LEU A 11 -3.86 8.51 5.66
N ASN A 12 -4.56 8.41 6.79
CA ASN A 12 -5.54 7.36 7.02
C ASN A 12 -6.79 7.48 6.13
N ARG A 13 -7.26 8.70 5.85
CA ARG A 13 -8.31 8.91 4.84
C ARG A 13 -7.86 8.42 3.47
N ALA A 14 -6.66 8.79 3.03
CA ALA A 14 -6.12 8.34 1.75
C ALA A 14 -5.98 6.81 1.68
N ARG A 15 -5.52 6.15 2.75
CA ARG A 15 -5.47 4.69 2.84
C ARG A 15 -6.86 4.06 2.72
N ALA A 16 -7.87 4.63 3.39
CA ALA A 16 -9.25 4.15 3.31
C ALA A 16 -9.82 4.36 1.90
N ASP A 17 -9.61 5.52 1.29
CA ASP A 17 -10.05 5.82 -0.08
C ASP A 17 -9.49 4.80 -1.08
N LEU A 18 -8.18 4.54 -1.04
CA LEU A 18 -7.55 3.55 -1.91
C LEU A 18 -8.11 2.13 -1.70
N ARG A 19 -8.39 1.71 -0.46
CA ARG A 19 -9.02 0.41 -0.17
C ARG A 19 -10.45 0.31 -0.73
N MET A 20 -11.14 1.44 -0.85
CA MET A 20 -12.46 1.54 -1.48
C MET A 20 -12.38 1.78 -3.00
N GLY A 21 -11.18 1.77 -3.55
CA GLY A 21 -10.90 2.01 -4.97
C GLY A 21 -11.02 3.47 -5.41
N LEU A 22 -11.17 4.42 -4.48
CA LEU A 22 -11.18 5.85 -4.78
C LEU A 22 -9.74 6.34 -5.05
N PRO A 23 -9.54 7.16 -6.09
CA PRO A 23 -8.25 7.77 -6.31
C PRO A 23 -7.98 8.89 -5.30
N VAL A 24 -6.70 9.15 -5.05
CA VAL A 24 -6.20 10.25 -4.24
C VAL A 24 -5.28 11.13 -5.07
N VAL A 25 -5.09 12.38 -4.68
CA VAL A 25 -4.15 13.28 -5.35
C VAL A 25 -2.90 13.47 -4.51
N LEU A 26 -1.74 13.22 -5.11
CA LEU A 26 -0.43 13.49 -4.53
C LEU A 26 0.21 14.71 -5.17
N HIS A 27 0.97 15.50 -4.42
CA HIS A 27 1.76 16.60 -4.98
C HIS A 27 3.16 16.69 -4.37
N ASP A 28 4.14 17.13 -5.16
CA ASP A 28 5.53 17.36 -4.71
C ASP A 28 5.86 18.86 -4.61
N GLY A 29 4.83 19.71 -4.76
CA GLY A 29 4.94 21.17 -4.80
C GLY A 29 5.23 21.74 -6.19
N ALA A 30 5.76 20.93 -7.12
CA ALA A 30 5.97 21.32 -8.52
C ALA A 30 4.89 20.76 -9.45
N GLN A 31 4.43 19.54 -9.18
CA GLN A 31 3.43 18.81 -9.95
C GLN A 31 2.47 18.07 -9.02
N ALA A 32 1.35 17.63 -9.60
CA ALA A 32 0.38 16.78 -8.94
C ALA A 32 0.13 15.53 -9.78
N ALA A 33 -0.29 14.45 -9.11
CA ALA A 33 -0.68 13.20 -9.74
C ALA A 33 -1.96 12.66 -9.11
N CYS A 34 -2.86 12.15 -9.95
CA CYS A 34 -4.00 11.36 -9.53
C CYS A 34 -3.55 9.90 -9.44
N VAL A 35 -3.74 9.28 -8.28
CA VAL A 35 -3.20 7.96 -7.93
C VAL A 35 -4.33 7.04 -7.51
N ALA A 36 -4.41 5.88 -8.15
CA ALA A 36 -5.29 4.79 -7.74
C ALA A 36 -4.47 3.52 -7.46
N ALA A 37 -4.94 2.69 -6.53
CA ALA A 37 -4.32 1.40 -6.26
C ALA A 37 -4.68 0.42 -7.39
N ALA A 38 -3.69 -0.31 -7.90
CA ALA A 38 -3.92 -1.25 -9.00
C ALA A 38 -4.89 -2.38 -8.62
N GLU A 39 -4.88 -2.81 -7.36
CA GLU A 39 -5.69 -3.91 -6.82
C GLU A 39 -7.20 -3.61 -6.75
N THR A 40 -7.58 -2.36 -6.48
CA THR A 40 -8.97 -1.96 -6.20
C THR A 40 -9.56 -1.07 -7.29
N LEU A 41 -8.82 -0.86 -8.39
CA LEU A 41 -9.22 0.03 -9.47
C LEU A 41 -10.37 -0.59 -10.29
N ALA A 42 -11.46 0.15 -10.42
CA ALA A 42 -12.61 -0.23 -11.24
C ALA A 42 -12.47 0.27 -12.70
N PRO A 43 -13.10 -0.38 -13.69
CA PRO A 43 -12.99 0.00 -15.11
C PRO A 43 -13.43 1.43 -15.43
N ASP A 44 -14.52 1.90 -14.82
CA ASP A 44 -15.04 3.26 -14.97
C ASP A 44 -14.05 4.31 -14.44
N ARG A 45 -13.37 4.01 -13.33
CA ARG A 45 -12.32 4.86 -12.77
C ARG A 45 -11.05 4.86 -13.63
N LEU A 46 -10.69 3.75 -14.27
CA LEU A 46 -9.60 3.74 -15.24
C LEU A 46 -9.90 4.66 -16.43
N GLU A 47 -11.12 4.63 -16.97
CA GLU A 47 -11.53 5.55 -18.03
C GLU A 47 -11.52 7.01 -17.58
N ALA A 48 -11.97 7.29 -16.34
CA ALA A 48 -11.86 8.63 -15.77
C ALA A 48 -10.39 9.08 -15.68
N LEU A 49 -9.47 8.21 -15.23
CA LEU A 49 -8.03 8.51 -15.19
C LEU A 49 -7.45 8.79 -16.58
N ARG A 50 -7.85 8.03 -17.60
CA ARG A 50 -7.45 8.26 -19.00
C ARG A 50 -7.93 9.60 -19.54
N SER A 51 -9.08 10.09 -19.08
CA SER A 51 -9.58 11.41 -19.46
C SER A 51 -8.73 12.57 -18.90
N LEU A 52 -7.96 12.32 -17.83
CA LEU A 52 -7.07 13.31 -17.22
C LEU A 52 -5.70 13.39 -17.90
N GLY A 53 -5.24 12.29 -18.50
CA GLY A 53 -3.92 12.19 -19.10
C GLY A 53 -3.53 10.74 -19.41
N ALA A 54 -2.24 10.50 -19.68
CA ALA A 54 -1.74 9.16 -19.95
C ALA A 54 -1.38 8.44 -18.63
N PRO A 55 -2.14 7.41 -18.20
CA PRO A 55 -1.82 6.69 -16.98
C PRO A 55 -0.61 5.76 -17.17
N VAL A 56 0.19 5.66 -16.12
CA VAL A 56 1.26 4.68 -16.02
C VAL A 56 1.04 3.79 -14.79
N LEU A 57 1.42 2.53 -14.91
CA LEU A 57 1.44 1.59 -13.80
C LEU A 57 2.83 1.64 -13.14
N ALA A 58 2.89 2.25 -11.96
CA ALA A 58 4.06 2.19 -11.09
C ALA A 58 4.09 0.83 -10.39
N VAL A 59 5.22 0.12 -10.50
CA VAL A 59 5.51 -1.12 -9.76
C VAL A 59 6.89 -1.07 -9.11
N THR A 60 7.05 -1.77 -8.00
CA THR A 60 8.37 -1.91 -7.33
C THR A 60 9.43 -2.52 -8.25
N GLU A 61 10.70 -2.22 -7.99
CA GLU A 61 11.84 -2.84 -8.70
C GLU A 61 11.76 -4.37 -8.72
N ARG A 62 11.45 -5.00 -7.58
CA ARG A 62 11.34 -6.46 -7.47
C ARG A 62 10.29 -7.02 -8.42
N ARG A 63 9.11 -6.38 -8.49
CA ARG A 63 8.05 -6.78 -9.42
C ARG A 63 8.47 -6.55 -10.86
N ALA A 64 9.11 -5.41 -11.13
CA ALA A 64 9.61 -5.05 -12.45
C ALA A 64 10.64 -6.07 -12.99
N GLN A 65 11.55 -6.56 -12.13
CA GLN A 65 12.52 -7.61 -12.47
C GLN A 65 11.83 -8.90 -12.95
N THR A 66 10.78 -9.36 -12.25
CA THR A 66 9.98 -10.53 -12.65
C THR A 66 9.30 -10.30 -14.01
N LEU A 67 8.74 -9.11 -14.22
CA LEU A 67 8.04 -8.74 -15.46
C LEU A 67 8.98 -8.40 -16.62
N LYS A 68 10.30 -8.34 -16.37
CA LYS A 68 11.29 -7.76 -17.30
C LYS A 68 10.96 -6.33 -17.73
N ALA A 69 10.29 -5.57 -16.87
CA ALA A 69 10.06 -4.14 -17.00
C ALA A 69 11.27 -3.37 -16.47
N ARG A 70 11.74 -2.35 -17.19
CA ARG A 70 12.94 -1.61 -16.80
C ARG A 70 12.62 -0.48 -15.83
N ALA A 71 13.18 -0.55 -14.62
CA ALA A 71 13.16 0.54 -13.63
C ALA A 71 14.28 1.55 -13.94
N TYR A 72 14.03 2.51 -14.83
CA TYR A 72 15.03 3.54 -15.18
C TYR A 72 15.42 4.44 -14.00
N ASP A 73 14.52 4.57 -13.02
CA ASP A 73 14.68 5.37 -11.82
C ASP A 73 15.40 4.62 -10.67
N GLY A 74 15.71 3.33 -10.85
CA GLY A 74 16.46 2.48 -9.92
C GLY A 74 15.62 1.68 -8.93
N ASP A 75 14.42 2.15 -8.57
CA ASP A 75 13.60 1.56 -7.49
C ASP A 75 12.13 1.33 -7.87
N VAL A 76 11.64 2.03 -8.90
CA VAL A 76 10.29 1.92 -9.44
C VAL A 76 10.35 1.81 -10.96
N ALA A 77 9.52 0.95 -11.54
CA ALA A 77 9.24 0.95 -12.97
C ALA A 77 7.90 1.61 -13.24
N ARG A 78 7.86 2.52 -14.21
CA ARG A 78 6.65 3.22 -14.67
C ARG A 78 6.23 2.61 -16.01
N VAL A 79 5.43 1.57 -15.96
CA VAL A 79 4.97 0.83 -17.15
C VAL A 79 3.87 1.63 -17.83
N LEU A 80 4.02 1.93 -19.12
CA LEU A 80 2.97 2.58 -19.91
C LEU A 80 1.76 1.65 -19.99
N ILE A 81 0.56 2.18 -19.72
CA ILE A 81 -0.68 1.43 -19.88
C ILE A 81 -1.18 1.64 -21.31
N PRO A 82 -1.28 0.58 -22.15
CA PRO A 82 -1.85 0.69 -23.48
C PRO A 82 -3.29 1.23 -23.46
N PRO A 83 -3.74 1.95 -24.51
CA PRO A 83 -5.12 2.46 -24.58
C PRO A 83 -6.21 1.37 -24.55
N ASP A 84 -5.88 0.16 -25.03
CA ASP A 84 -6.75 -1.01 -25.10
C ASP A 84 -6.62 -1.94 -23.88
N ALA A 85 -5.65 -1.69 -22.98
CA ALA A 85 -5.47 -2.50 -21.78
C ALA A 85 -6.59 -2.25 -20.76
N GLY A 86 -7.22 -3.31 -20.27
CA GLY A 86 -8.24 -3.23 -19.20
C GLY A 86 -7.65 -3.48 -17.81
N ILE A 87 -8.54 -3.52 -16.81
CA ILE A 87 -8.19 -3.82 -15.41
C ILE A 87 -7.48 -5.19 -15.28
N ALA A 88 -7.96 -6.22 -15.98
CA ALA A 88 -7.33 -7.54 -15.96
C ALA A 88 -5.85 -7.52 -16.39
N TRP A 89 -5.46 -6.62 -17.30
CA TRP A 89 -4.06 -6.45 -17.68
C TRP A 89 -3.24 -5.79 -16.56
N ILE A 90 -3.82 -4.77 -15.90
CA ILE A 90 -3.19 -4.09 -14.76
C ILE A 90 -3.02 -5.06 -13.58
N GLU A 91 -4.07 -5.83 -13.25
CA GLU A 91 -4.05 -6.86 -12.19
C GLU A 91 -3.01 -7.94 -12.50
N ALA A 92 -2.95 -8.43 -13.74
CA ALA A 92 -1.95 -9.43 -14.13
C ALA A 92 -0.51 -8.91 -13.95
N LEU A 93 -0.27 -7.61 -14.12
CA LEU A 93 1.04 -7.01 -13.83
C LEU A 93 1.24 -6.71 -12.34
N ALA A 94 0.20 -6.39 -11.57
CA ALA A 94 0.30 -6.08 -10.15
C ALA A 94 0.48 -7.34 -9.28
N ASP A 95 -0.33 -8.38 -9.53
CA ASP A 95 -0.43 -9.58 -8.71
C ASP A 95 0.47 -10.72 -9.25
N PRO A 96 1.43 -11.22 -8.45
CA PRO A 96 2.26 -12.37 -8.83
C PRO A 96 1.56 -13.74 -8.73
N ALA A 97 0.37 -13.86 -8.11
CA ALA A 97 -0.26 -15.14 -7.81
C ALA A 97 -0.43 -16.03 -9.06
N ASP A 98 -0.74 -15.42 -10.21
CA ASP A 98 -0.98 -16.09 -11.49
C ASP A 98 0.18 -15.92 -12.50
N ASP A 99 1.39 -15.60 -12.04
CA ASP A 99 2.56 -15.46 -12.93
C ASP A 99 2.90 -16.77 -13.67
N LEU A 100 2.77 -17.90 -12.98
CA LEU A 100 3.11 -19.20 -13.55
C LEU A 100 2.09 -19.67 -14.59
N THR A 101 0.84 -19.23 -14.48
CA THR A 101 -0.24 -19.58 -15.40
C THR A 101 -0.21 -18.70 -16.65
N HIS A 102 0.33 -17.48 -16.56
CA HIS A 102 0.40 -16.51 -17.67
C HIS A 102 1.82 -15.91 -17.81
N PRO A 103 2.80 -16.68 -18.31
CA PRO A 103 4.21 -16.27 -18.27
C PRO A 103 4.58 -15.13 -19.24
N MET A 104 3.76 -14.88 -20.26
CA MET A 104 4.05 -13.90 -21.31
C MET A 104 3.25 -12.61 -21.11
N LYS A 105 3.80 -11.68 -20.30
CA LYS A 105 3.16 -10.39 -19.96
C LYS A 105 3.80 -9.17 -20.65
N GLY A 106 4.71 -9.38 -21.62
CA GLY A 106 5.45 -8.33 -22.30
C GLY A 106 5.59 -8.57 -23.81
N PRO A 107 6.30 -7.69 -24.53
CA PRO A 107 7.20 -6.64 -24.02
C PRO A 107 6.47 -5.47 -23.36
N LEU A 108 7.00 -4.99 -22.24
CA LEU A 108 6.49 -3.83 -21.53
C LEU A 108 7.33 -2.59 -21.86
N LEU A 109 6.67 -1.48 -22.18
CA LEU A 109 7.30 -0.19 -22.35
C LEU A 109 7.29 0.55 -21.02
N THR A 110 8.44 1.08 -20.60
CA THR A 110 8.56 1.88 -19.38
C THR A 110 9.00 3.30 -19.69
N GLU A 111 8.46 4.27 -18.94
CA GLU A 111 8.88 5.65 -19.06
C GLU A 111 10.34 5.81 -18.62
N ARG A 112 11.10 6.55 -19.43
CA ARG A 112 12.50 6.84 -19.17
C ARG A 112 12.74 8.25 -18.62
N GLN A 113 11.83 9.17 -18.92
CA GLN A 113 11.99 10.60 -18.66
C GLN A 113 10.97 11.06 -17.61
N GLY A 114 11.18 12.27 -17.08
CA GLY A 114 10.31 12.86 -16.06
C GLY A 114 10.62 12.34 -14.65
N SER A 115 10.00 12.99 -13.66
CA SER A 115 10.24 12.73 -12.24
C SER A 115 9.42 11.53 -11.73
N ALA A 116 10.10 10.62 -11.02
CA ALA A 116 9.46 9.48 -10.35
C ALA A 116 9.03 9.76 -8.90
N VAL A 117 9.12 11.00 -8.40
CA VAL A 117 8.80 11.35 -6.99
C VAL A 117 7.38 10.91 -6.61
N LEU A 118 6.37 11.31 -7.39
CA LEU A 118 4.97 10.96 -7.11
C LEU A 118 4.67 9.47 -7.31
N HIS A 119 5.43 8.78 -8.17
CA HIS A 119 5.32 7.33 -8.37
C HIS A 119 5.85 6.56 -7.15
N ARG A 120 6.98 7.00 -6.59
CA ARG A 120 7.51 6.46 -5.32
C ARG A 120 6.55 6.71 -4.17
N ALA A 121 6.00 7.93 -4.08
CA ALA A 121 5.01 8.28 -3.08
C ALA A 121 3.75 7.42 -3.20
N ALA A 122 3.27 7.16 -4.42
CA ALA A 122 2.17 6.24 -4.69
C ALA A 122 2.47 4.82 -4.20
N ILE A 123 3.66 4.26 -4.51
CA ILE A 123 4.09 2.94 -4.04
C ILE A 123 4.14 2.88 -2.51
N ARG A 124 4.69 3.91 -1.84
CA ARG A 124 4.69 3.98 -0.37
C ARG A 124 3.26 3.98 0.18
N LEU A 125 2.39 4.77 -0.43
CA LEU A 125 1.02 4.93 0.04
C LEU A 125 0.21 3.64 -0.10
N VAL A 126 0.22 2.97 -1.26
CA VAL A 126 -0.51 1.69 -1.44
C VAL A 126 0.02 0.59 -0.52
N LYS A 127 1.35 0.53 -0.29
CA LYS A 127 1.95 -0.37 0.70
C LYS A 127 1.47 -0.06 2.12
N SER A 128 1.42 1.22 2.49
CA SER A 128 0.92 1.65 3.80
C SER A 128 -0.58 1.38 3.97
N ALA A 129 -1.32 1.33 2.86
CA ALA A 129 -2.71 0.91 2.80
C ALA A 129 -2.86 -0.62 2.83
N GLN A 130 -1.77 -1.40 2.90
CA GLN A 130 -1.78 -2.87 2.87
C GLN A 130 -2.39 -3.46 1.59
N LEU A 131 -2.25 -2.74 0.48
CA LEU A 131 -2.62 -3.20 -0.86
C LEU A 131 -1.36 -3.68 -1.60
N LEU A 132 -1.57 -4.35 -2.75
CA LEU A 132 -0.50 -4.73 -3.66
C LEU A 132 0.40 -3.51 -3.97
N PRO A 133 1.72 -3.70 -4.04
CA PRO A 133 2.68 -2.60 -4.23
C PRO A 133 2.75 -2.15 -5.70
N ALA A 134 1.59 -1.76 -6.24
CA ALA A 134 1.38 -1.30 -7.59
C ALA A 134 0.29 -0.22 -7.63
N ALA A 135 0.53 0.87 -8.37
CA ALA A 135 -0.38 2.01 -8.44
C ALA A 135 -0.48 2.55 -9.86
N VAL A 136 -1.70 2.92 -10.27
CA VAL A 136 -1.95 3.66 -11.51
C VAL A 136 -1.82 5.16 -11.22
N VAL A 137 -0.95 5.83 -11.95
CA VAL A 137 -0.57 7.23 -11.72
C VAL A 137 -0.79 8.04 -12.99
N VAL A 138 -1.49 9.16 -12.89
CA VAL A 138 -1.66 10.15 -13.96
C VAL A 138 -1.15 11.49 -13.48
N THR A 139 -0.14 12.05 -14.15
CA THR A 139 0.31 13.43 -13.93
C THR A 139 -0.34 14.37 -14.94
N ALA A 140 -0.98 15.43 -14.45
CA ALA A 140 -1.68 16.41 -15.29
C ALA A 140 -1.78 17.77 -14.57
N PRO A 141 -1.91 18.88 -15.31
CA PRO A 141 -2.23 20.18 -14.71
C PRO A 141 -3.65 20.18 -14.12
N GLY A 142 -3.91 21.06 -13.14
CA GLY A 142 -5.25 21.27 -12.57
C GLY A 142 -5.76 20.17 -11.63
N LEU A 143 -4.95 19.16 -11.29
CA LEU A 143 -5.40 18.06 -10.41
C LEU A 143 -5.71 18.49 -8.97
N LEU A 144 -5.09 19.57 -8.47
CA LEU A 144 -5.43 20.11 -7.16
C LEU A 144 -6.82 20.78 -7.16
N ASP A 145 -7.17 21.49 -8.23
CA ASP A 145 -8.49 22.10 -8.39
C ASP A 145 -9.56 21.01 -8.58
N LEU A 146 -9.24 19.98 -9.35
CA LEU A 146 -10.10 18.79 -9.51
C LEU A 146 -10.35 18.11 -8.17
N ALA A 147 -9.31 17.90 -7.37
CA ALA A 147 -9.42 17.30 -6.05
C ALA A 147 -10.35 18.10 -5.14
N ALA A 148 -10.21 19.43 -5.14
CA ALA A 148 -11.11 20.31 -4.39
C ALA A 148 -12.56 20.21 -4.88
N ALA A 149 -12.79 20.20 -6.19
CA ALA A 149 -14.12 20.12 -6.79
C ALA A 149 -14.82 18.77 -6.55
N GLN A 150 -14.06 17.67 -6.49
CA GLN A 150 -14.57 16.31 -6.32
C GLN A 150 -14.37 15.74 -4.90
N ALA A 151 -13.88 16.56 -3.97
CA ALA A 151 -13.55 16.17 -2.60
C ALA A 151 -12.60 14.96 -2.51
N LEU A 152 -11.64 14.84 -3.43
CA LEU A 152 -10.60 13.82 -3.36
C LEU A 152 -9.60 14.15 -2.25
N THR A 153 -9.12 13.12 -1.55
CA THR A 153 -8.06 13.29 -0.55
C THR A 153 -6.77 13.75 -1.23
N VAL A 154 -6.17 14.82 -0.70
CA VAL A 154 -4.90 15.39 -1.17
C VAL A 154 -3.82 15.19 -0.12
N LEU A 155 -2.64 14.75 -0.53
CA LEU A 155 -1.45 14.62 0.30
C LEU A 155 -0.21 15.16 -0.44
N SER A 156 0.75 15.70 0.31
CA SER A 156 2.10 15.88 -0.23
C SER A 156 2.82 14.53 -0.36
N ASP A 157 3.85 14.46 -1.21
CA ASP A 157 4.73 13.30 -1.33
C ASP A 157 5.41 12.96 0.00
N THR A 158 5.76 13.97 0.80
CA THR A 158 6.35 13.82 2.14
C THR A 158 5.37 13.24 3.17
N GLU A 159 4.06 13.52 3.05
CA GLU A 159 3.04 12.90 3.92
C GLU A 159 2.89 11.39 3.69
N THR A 160 3.34 10.89 2.54
CA THR A 160 3.37 9.44 2.25
C THR A 160 4.56 8.72 2.88
N GLU A 161 5.57 9.47 3.35
CA GLU A 161 6.65 8.90 4.15
C GLU A 161 6.02 8.44 5.47
N THR A 162 5.72 7.15 5.55
CA THR A 162 5.01 6.58 6.70
C THR A 162 5.94 6.64 7.90
N PRO A 163 5.68 7.47 8.93
CA PRO A 163 6.38 7.30 10.19
C PRO A 163 5.99 5.93 10.77
N GLU A 164 6.90 5.28 11.50
CA GLU A 164 6.56 4.09 12.27
C GLU A 164 5.35 4.42 13.17
N THR A 165 4.24 3.70 13.00
CA THR A 165 3.07 3.93 13.83
C THR A 165 3.42 3.55 15.26
N ARG A 166 3.35 4.53 16.17
CA ARG A 166 3.52 4.28 17.58
C ARG A 166 2.42 3.34 18.08
N LEU A 167 2.86 2.28 18.75
CA LEU A 167 2.02 1.27 19.36
C LEU A 167 1.90 1.55 20.85
N ASP A 168 0.71 1.95 21.31
CA ASP A 168 0.47 2.20 22.72
C ASP A 168 0.06 0.89 23.42
N PRO A 169 0.70 0.52 24.54
CA PRO A 169 0.29 -0.64 25.32
C PRO A 169 -1.06 -0.36 25.99
N VAL A 170 -2.06 -1.20 25.70
CA VAL A 170 -3.42 -1.00 26.23
C VAL A 170 -3.73 -1.93 27.38
N ILE A 171 -3.45 -3.23 27.23
CA ILE A 171 -3.73 -4.23 28.26
C ILE A 171 -2.67 -5.34 28.24
N ALA A 172 -2.36 -5.86 29.44
CA ALA A 172 -1.56 -7.06 29.61
C ALA A 172 -2.29 -8.03 30.56
N ALA A 173 -2.53 -9.25 30.10
CA ALA A 173 -3.30 -10.26 30.84
C ALA A 173 -2.58 -11.60 30.89
N ARG A 174 -2.85 -12.41 31.93
CA ARG A 174 -2.37 -13.79 32.00
C ARG A 174 -3.11 -14.63 30.96
N LEU A 175 -2.35 -15.37 30.15
CA LEU A 175 -2.86 -16.27 29.12
C LEU A 175 -2.53 -17.72 29.50
N PRO A 176 -3.51 -18.54 29.90
CA PRO A 176 -3.31 -19.99 30.02
C PRO A 176 -3.00 -20.59 28.65
N MET A 177 -1.95 -21.41 28.54
CA MET A 177 -1.50 -21.98 27.26
C MET A 177 -1.28 -23.48 27.41
N GLN A 178 -1.85 -24.28 26.51
CA GLN A 178 -1.82 -25.75 26.61
C GLN A 178 -0.39 -26.32 26.58
N LEU A 179 0.49 -25.80 25.73
CA LEU A 179 1.87 -26.29 25.60
C LEU A 179 2.84 -25.68 26.62
N ALA A 180 2.65 -24.42 26.99
CA ALA A 180 3.59 -23.68 27.84
C ALA A 180 3.13 -23.54 29.30
N GLY A 181 1.91 -24.00 29.63
CA GLY A 181 1.26 -23.83 30.93
C GLY A 181 0.74 -22.41 31.17
N ALA A 182 1.61 -21.40 31.06
CA ALA A 182 1.25 -20.00 31.27
C ALA A 182 2.08 -19.04 30.41
N GLY A 183 1.42 -18.00 29.92
CA GLY A 183 2.03 -16.85 29.26
C GLY A 183 1.34 -15.55 29.66
N ARG A 184 1.74 -14.45 29.01
CA ARG A 184 1.05 -13.16 29.07
C ARG A 184 0.72 -12.70 27.66
N LEU A 185 -0.50 -12.21 27.48
CA LEU A 185 -0.92 -11.54 26.26
C LEU A 185 -0.79 -10.02 26.48
N HIS A 186 -0.05 -9.36 25.62
CA HIS A 186 0.05 -7.91 25.57
C HIS A 186 -0.68 -7.43 24.31
N VAL A 187 -1.56 -6.43 24.46
CA VAL A 187 -2.29 -5.82 23.35
C VAL A 187 -1.78 -4.41 23.16
N PHE A 188 -1.46 -4.09 21.92
CA PHE A 188 -0.94 -2.81 21.48
C PHE A 188 -1.91 -2.18 20.49
N ARG A 189 -2.31 -0.93 20.75
CA ARG A 189 -3.17 -0.18 19.84
C ARG A 189 -2.34 0.83 19.04
N PRO A 190 -2.42 0.79 17.70
CA PRO A 190 -1.81 1.81 16.87
C PRO A 190 -2.46 3.19 17.07
N GLN A 191 -1.65 4.24 17.11
CA GLN A 191 -2.16 5.62 17.15
C GLN A 191 -2.82 6.07 15.85
N ASP A 192 -2.58 5.35 14.76
CA ASP A 192 -3.18 5.62 13.45
C ASP A 192 -4.57 5.00 13.29
N GLY A 193 -5.17 4.47 14.36
CA GLY A 193 -6.48 3.83 14.30
C GLY A 193 -6.50 2.52 13.51
N GLY A 194 -5.33 1.95 13.21
CA GLY A 194 -5.18 0.62 12.64
C GLY A 194 -5.59 -0.51 13.59
N VAL A 195 -5.38 -1.74 13.14
CA VAL A 195 -5.74 -2.96 13.89
C VAL A 195 -4.82 -3.15 15.09
N GLU A 196 -5.37 -3.65 16.19
CA GLU A 196 -4.58 -3.98 17.38
C GLU A 196 -3.60 -5.12 17.10
N HIS A 197 -2.40 -5.00 17.68
CA HIS A 197 -1.35 -6.01 17.58
C HIS A 197 -1.15 -6.72 18.92
N TYR A 198 -0.78 -7.99 18.85
CA TYR A 198 -0.68 -8.86 20.01
C TYR A 198 0.75 -9.38 20.16
N ALA A 199 1.28 -9.35 21.38
CA ALA A 199 2.50 -10.07 21.73
C ALA A 199 2.18 -11.14 22.78
N VAL A 200 2.56 -12.38 22.49
CA VAL A 200 2.43 -13.50 23.41
C VAL A 200 3.79 -13.75 24.07
N GLU A 201 3.89 -13.42 25.35
CA GLU A 201 5.06 -13.69 26.17
C GLU A 201 4.92 -15.08 26.81
N VAL A 202 5.85 -15.98 26.52
CA VAL A 202 5.87 -17.35 27.06
C VAL A 202 6.83 -17.41 28.24
N GLY A 203 6.36 -17.85 29.41
CA GLY A 203 7.18 -17.90 30.63
C GLY A 203 7.50 -16.51 31.20
N ARG A 204 8.78 -16.26 31.52
CA ARG A 204 9.32 -14.98 32.02
C ARG A 204 10.70 -14.73 31.41
N PRO A 205 10.79 -14.35 30.13
CA PRO A 205 12.06 -14.11 29.47
C PRO A 205 12.80 -12.95 30.13
N ASP A 206 14.13 -13.08 30.26
CA ASP A 206 15.00 -11.99 30.68
C ASP A 206 15.04 -10.92 29.58
N ARG A 207 14.76 -9.67 29.94
CA ARG A 207 14.68 -8.54 29.00
C ARG A 207 16.04 -7.96 28.64
N ASP A 208 17.06 -8.28 29.44
CA ASP A 208 18.44 -7.84 29.23
C ASP A 208 19.25 -8.85 28.40
N ALA A 209 18.65 -9.98 28.04
CA ALA A 209 19.24 -11.02 27.21
C ALA A 209 18.50 -11.19 25.88
N PRO A 210 19.13 -11.75 24.84
CA PRO A 210 18.44 -12.13 23.61
C PRO A 210 17.28 -13.11 23.90
N VAL A 211 16.09 -12.79 23.39
CA VAL A 211 14.89 -13.62 23.52
C VAL A 211 14.56 -14.26 22.17
N LEU A 212 14.16 -15.53 22.17
CA LEU A 212 13.60 -16.17 20.98
C LEU A 212 12.29 -15.48 20.59
N ALA A 213 12.31 -14.77 19.47
CA ALA A 213 11.15 -14.08 18.93
C ALA A 213 10.66 -14.73 17.63
N ARG A 214 9.33 -14.77 17.47
CA ARG A 214 8.68 -15.13 16.22
C ARG A 214 7.69 -14.04 15.85
N PHE A 215 7.82 -13.50 14.64
CA PHE A 215 6.78 -12.69 14.03
C PHE A 215 5.79 -13.61 13.31
N HIS A 216 4.51 -13.40 13.58
CA HIS A 216 3.42 -14.16 12.99
C HIS A 216 2.44 -13.20 12.35
N SER A 217 2.23 -13.33 11.04
CA SER A 217 1.18 -12.60 10.34
C SER A 217 -0.10 -13.41 10.47
N ALA A 218 -1.12 -12.85 11.11
CA ALA A 218 -2.39 -13.54 11.30
C ALA A 218 -2.99 -13.95 9.95
N CYS A 219 -3.29 -15.23 9.82
CA CYS A 219 -3.96 -15.81 8.67
C CYS A 219 -5.27 -16.43 9.17
N PHE A 220 -6.40 -15.78 8.88
CA PHE A 220 -7.70 -16.26 9.38
C PHE A 220 -7.98 -17.72 8.97
N THR A 221 -7.70 -18.07 7.72
CA THR A 221 -7.93 -19.42 7.20
C THR A 221 -6.98 -20.45 7.81
N GLY A 222 -5.71 -20.12 8.02
CA GLY A 222 -4.73 -21.02 8.63
C GLY A 222 -4.90 -21.14 10.14
N ASP A 223 -4.93 -20.01 10.84
CA ASP A 223 -4.87 -19.95 12.30
C ASP A 223 -6.22 -20.29 12.97
N VAL A 224 -7.35 -19.92 12.34
CA VAL A 224 -8.69 -20.09 12.93
C VAL A 224 -9.44 -21.25 12.28
N LEU A 225 -9.38 -21.39 10.95
CA LEU A 225 -10.11 -22.45 10.23
C LEU A 225 -9.30 -23.73 9.99
N GLY A 226 -7.99 -23.73 10.25
CA GLY A 226 -7.13 -24.90 10.07
C GLY A 226 -6.91 -25.30 8.61
N SER A 227 -6.86 -24.33 7.68
CA SER A 227 -6.57 -24.58 6.27
C SER A 227 -5.17 -25.20 6.07
N PHE A 228 -5.08 -26.25 5.25
CA PHE A 228 -3.85 -26.98 4.89
C PHE A 228 -3.37 -26.72 3.46
N LYS A 229 -3.93 -25.71 2.78
CA LYS A 229 -3.47 -25.29 1.45
C LYS A 229 -2.06 -24.69 1.48
#